data_AF-A0A2K3LSG0-F1
#
_entry.id   AF-A0A2K3LSG0-F1
#
_cell.length_a   1.000
_cell.length_b   1.000
_cell.length_c   1.000
_cell.angle_alpha   90.00
_cell.angle_beta   90.00
_cell.angle_gamma   90.00
#
_symmetry.space_group_name_H-M   'P 1'
#
loop_
_entity.id
_entity.type
_entity.pdbx_description
1 polymer ?
#
loop_
_entity_poly.entity_id
_entity_poly.type
_entity_poly.pdbx_seq_one_letter_code
_entity_poly.pdbx_strand_id
1 'polypeptide(L)'
;MDEVYNLDWFTSASKNECSAAVGFKWMLNQGLMDHHKEIVEYLEQKQVSAIFLFRRNLLRRMVSVLANTYDKDFKLLNGTHKSHVHSTMEATILAKYKPQINVTLLIPELKKTKETVAKAVAYFKNIRHIVLYYEDLVNNRTGQP
;
A
#
# COMPACT_ATOMS: atom_id res chain seq x y z
N MET A 1 3.78 -11.67 -24.29
CA MET A 1 3.97 -11.17 -22.91
C MET A 1 4.66 -12.31 -22.16
N ASP A 2 5.85 -12.70 -22.59
CA ASP A 2 6.34 -14.09 -22.40
C ASP A 2 7.62 -14.17 -21.58
N GLU A 3 8.05 -13.04 -21.00
CA GLU A 3 9.26 -12.98 -20.18
C GLU A 3 8.90 -12.55 -18.76
N VAL A 4 9.14 -13.45 -17.81
CA VAL A 4 8.93 -13.22 -16.38
C VAL A 4 10.24 -12.72 -15.80
N TYR A 5 10.38 -11.40 -15.68
CA TYR A 5 11.56 -10.82 -15.04
C TYR A 5 11.48 -11.05 -13.53
N ASN A 6 12.37 -11.89 -12.99
CA ASN A 6 12.55 -11.97 -11.55
C ASN A 6 13.09 -10.63 -11.06
N LEU A 7 12.18 -9.87 -10.48
CA LEU A 7 12.42 -8.51 -10.07
C LEU A 7 12.75 -8.45 -8.56
N ASP A 8 12.69 -9.53 -7.77
CA ASP A 8 12.76 -9.48 -6.29
C ASP A 8 13.81 -8.49 -5.72
N TRP A 9 13.29 -7.43 -5.09
CA TRP A 9 14.04 -6.47 -4.28
C TRP A 9 13.79 -6.85 -2.84
N PHE A 10 14.85 -6.90 -2.02
CA PHE A 10 14.78 -7.29 -0.61
C PHE A 10 13.74 -6.45 0.14
N THR A 11 12.52 -6.96 0.28
CA THR A 11 11.44 -6.35 1.05
C THR A 11 11.11 -7.22 2.25
N SER A 12 10.80 -6.58 3.37
CA SER A 12 10.62 -7.21 4.69
C SER A 12 9.27 -7.92 4.89
N ALA A 13 8.46 -8.10 3.84
CA ALA A 13 7.15 -8.71 3.95
C ALA A 13 7.23 -10.25 3.87
N SER A 14 6.73 -10.95 4.88
CA SER A 14 6.65 -12.42 4.90
C SER A 14 5.70 -12.94 3.82
N LYS A 15 6.22 -13.66 2.81
CA LYS A 15 5.47 -14.32 1.75
C LYS A 15 5.11 -15.74 2.22
N ASN A 16 3.90 -15.96 2.74
CA ASN A 16 3.49 -17.26 3.32
C ASN A 16 2.80 -18.21 2.31
N GLU A 17 2.53 -17.78 1.07
CA GLU A 17 1.94 -18.64 0.03
C GLU A 17 2.54 -18.31 -1.35
N CYS A 18 2.70 -19.34 -2.20
CA CYS A 18 3.17 -19.23 -3.58
C CYS A 18 2.14 -18.55 -4.49
N SER A 19 2.05 -17.23 -4.39
CA SER A 19 1.47 -16.42 -5.46
C SER A 19 2.59 -16.07 -6.44
N ALA A 20 2.72 -16.82 -7.53
CA ALA A 20 3.60 -16.47 -8.64
C ALA A 20 2.99 -15.29 -9.44
N ALA A 21 2.76 -14.17 -8.77
CA ALA A 21 2.59 -12.87 -9.40
C ALA A 21 3.91 -12.14 -9.23
N VAL A 22 4.70 -12.11 -10.29
CA VAL A 22 6.01 -11.45 -10.28
C VAL A 22 5.75 -9.96 -10.45
N GLY A 23 5.80 -9.22 -9.35
CA GLY A 23 5.55 -7.80 -9.33
C GLY A 23 6.03 -7.17 -8.03
N PHE A 24 6.50 -5.94 -8.12
CA PHE A 24 6.88 -5.17 -6.95
C PHE A 24 5.68 -4.49 -6.33
N LYS A 25 5.63 -4.51 -5.00
CA LYS A 25 4.75 -3.65 -4.22
C LYS A 25 5.57 -2.53 -3.61
N TRP A 26 5.32 -1.30 -4.07
CA TRP A 26 5.84 -0.09 -3.43
C TRP A 26 4.73 0.73 -2.79
N MET A 27 5.02 1.26 -1.62
CA MET A 27 4.20 2.29 -1.01
C MET A 27 4.68 3.66 -1.48
N LEU A 28 3.75 4.61 -1.67
CA LEU A 28 4.09 5.97 -2.15
C LEU A 28 5.12 6.69 -1.24
N ASN A 29 5.22 6.30 0.02
CA ASN A 29 6.16 6.88 0.99
C ASN A 29 7.51 6.14 1.06
N GLN A 30 7.82 5.22 0.13
CA GLN A 30 9.06 4.45 0.08
C GLN A 30 9.96 4.88 -1.09
N GLY A 31 10.06 6.18 -1.36
CA GLY A 31 10.95 6.74 -2.40
C GLY A 31 10.36 6.78 -3.81
N LEU A 32 9.18 6.17 -4.06
CA LEU A 32 8.52 6.24 -5.37
C LEU A 32 8.30 7.69 -5.84
N MET A 33 7.92 8.57 -4.92
CA MET A 33 7.67 9.99 -5.24
C MET A 33 8.97 10.77 -5.45
N ASP A 34 10.03 10.40 -4.74
CA ASP A 34 11.31 11.11 -4.74
C ASP A 34 12.14 10.78 -5.99
N HIS A 35 12.09 9.51 -6.44
CA HIS A 35 12.84 8.97 -7.58
C HIS A 35 11.95 8.66 -8.79
N HIS A 36 10.85 9.39 -8.94
CA HIS A 36 9.82 9.08 -9.96
C HIS A 36 10.37 9.12 -11.39
N LYS A 37 11.38 9.95 -11.69
CA LYS A 37 11.94 10.08 -13.05
C LYS A 37 12.69 8.83 -13.46
N GLU A 38 13.62 8.39 -12.62
CA GLU A 38 14.44 7.20 -12.86
C GLU A 38 13.57 5.95 -12.92
N ILE A 39 12.54 5.88 -12.06
CA ILE A 39 11.60 4.75 -12.07
C ILE A 39 10.76 4.76 -13.34
N VAL A 40 10.23 5.91 -13.77
CA VAL A 40 9.46 5.99 -15.04
C VAL A 40 10.32 5.56 -16.21
N GLU A 41 11.55 6.07 -16.33
CA GLU A 41 12.46 5.69 -17.40
C GLU A 41 12.72 4.17 -17.42
N TYR A 42 12.97 3.57 -16.25
CA TYR A 42 13.16 2.12 -16.14
C TYR A 42 11.91 1.33 -16.56
N LEU A 43 10.73 1.73 -16.10
CA LEU A 43 9.47 1.05 -16.42
C LEU A 43 9.13 1.17 -17.92
N GLU A 44 9.40 2.32 -18.54
CA GLU A 44 9.23 2.51 -20.00
C GLU A 44 10.19 1.60 -20.78
N GLN A 45 11.48 1.61 -20.44
CA GLN A 45 12.50 0.78 -21.10
C GLN A 45 12.18 -0.72 -20.99
N LYS A 46 11.62 -1.16 -19.86
CA LYS A 46 11.26 -2.56 -19.59
C LYS A 46 9.81 -2.90 -19.98
N GLN A 47 9.06 -1.95 -20.53
CA GLN A 47 7.65 -2.10 -20.90
C GLN A 47 6.76 -2.64 -19.77
N VAL A 48 7.08 -2.27 -18.52
CA VAL A 48 6.35 -2.72 -17.35
C VAL A 48 5.05 -1.94 -17.22
N SER A 49 3.96 -2.65 -16.91
CA SER A 49 2.68 -2.02 -16.61
C SER A 49 2.52 -1.83 -15.10
N ALA A 50 1.88 -0.74 -14.67
CA ALA A 50 1.69 -0.42 -13.26
C ALA A 50 0.22 -0.56 -12.83
N ILE A 51 0.01 -0.97 -11.58
CA ILE A 51 -1.31 -0.98 -10.94
C ILE A 51 -1.24 -0.06 -9.73
N PHE A 52 -1.98 1.05 -9.78
CA PHE A 52 -2.16 1.91 -8.62
C PHE A 52 -3.32 1.41 -7.78
N LEU A 53 -3.08 1.16 -6.49
CA LEU A 53 -4.12 0.82 -5.53
C LEU A 53 -4.25 1.93 -4.47
N PHE A 54 -5.34 2.68 -4.52
CA PHE A 54 -5.62 3.77 -3.57
C PHE A 54 -6.79 3.42 -2.65
N ARG A 55 -6.94 4.18 -1.55
CA ARG A 55 -8.13 4.13 -0.68
C ARG A 55 -8.90 5.43 -0.86
N ARG A 56 -10.21 5.36 -1.12
CA ARG A 56 -11.08 6.55 -1.20
C ARG A 56 -11.30 7.15 0.17
N ASN A 57 -11.46 6.32 1.20
CA ASN A 57 -11.66 6.80 2.57
C ASN A 57 -10.31 7.16 3.21
N LEU A 58 -9.92 8.42 3.06
CA LEU A 58 -8.62 8.93 3.53
C LEU A 58 -8.51 8.97 5.07
N LEU A 59 -9.61 9.22 5.79
CA LEU A 59 -9.63 9.18 7.25
C LEU A 59 -9.38 7.76 7.75
N ARG A 60 -10.07 6.76 7.18
CA ARG A 60 -9.85 5.35 7.51
C ARG A 60 -8.45 4.90 7.14
N ARG A 61 -7.88 5.42 6.04
CA ARG A 61 -6.47 5.23 5.70
C ARG A 61 -5.54 5.78 6.79
N MET A 62 -5.77 7.00 7.27
CA MET A 62 -4.98 7.61 8.34
C MET A 62 -5.04 6.78 9.63
N VAL A 63 -6.24 6.39 10.07
CA VAL A 63 -6.44 5.49 11.22
C VAL A 63 -5.64 4.19 11.07
N SER A 64 -5.69 3.59 9.88
CA SER A 64 -4.94 2.36 9.56
C SER A 64 -3.42 2.56 9.60
N VAL A 65 -2.92 3.72 9.18
CA VAL A 65 -1.48 4.05 9.26
C VAL A 65 -1.06 4.22 10.71
N LEU A 66 -1.82 4.95 11.53
CA LEU A 66 -1.52 5.16 12.95
C LEU A 66 -1.49 3.83 13.71
N ALA A 67 -2.47 2.95 13.47
CA ALA A 67 -2.50 1.62 14.08
C ALA A 67 -1.29 0.75 13.68
N ASN A 68 -0.90 0.80 12.40
CA ASN A 68 0.27 0.05 11.92
C ASN A 68 1.59 0.59 12.51
N THR A 69 1.72 1.92 12.65
CA THR A 69 2.89 2.53 13.32
C THR A 69 2.93 2.12 14.78
N TYR A 70 1.80 2.16 15.49
CA TYR A 70 1.74 1.73 16.88
C TYR A 70 2.16 0.25 17.04
N ASP A 71 1.66 -0.66 16.21
CA ASP A 71 2.10 -2.06 16.26
C ASP A 71 3.59 -2.21 15.91
N LYS A 72 4.15 -1.35 15.04
CA LYS A 72 5.59 -1.40 14.73
C LYS A 72 6.45 -1.08 15.96
N ASP A 73 6.01 -0.10 16.75
CA ASP A 73 6.77 0.39 17.89
C ASP A 73 6.55 -0.49 19.14
N PHE A 74 5.31 -0.91 19.40
CA PHE A 74 4.94 -1.69 20.59
C PHE A 74 4.91 -3.20 20.37
N LYS A 75 4.87 -3.65 19.11
CA LYS A 75 4.93 -5.07 18.69
C LYS A 75 3.99 -5.96 19.50
N LEU A 76 2.70 -5.68 19.39
CA LEU A 76 1.65 -6.22 20.26
C LEU A 76 1.51 -7.75 20.18
N LEU A 77 2.06 -8.36 19.14
CA LEU A 77 2.02 -9.80 18.90
C LEU A 77 3.36 -10.43 19.27
N ASN A 78 3.56 -10.68 20.57
CA ASN A 78 4.75 -11.34 21.12
C ASN A 78 6.08 -10.72 20.64
N GLY A 79 6.16 -9.38 20.59
CA GLY A 79 7.38 -8.69 20.17
C GLY A 79 7.62 -8.73 18.66
N THR A 80 6.64 -9.11 17.86
CA THR A 80 6.68 -9.06 16.39
C THR A 80 5.69 -8.03 15.84
N HIS A 81 6.16 -7.15 14.94
CA HIS A 81 5.30 -6.28 14.13
C HIS A 81 4.65 -7.10 13.01
N LYS A 82 3.34 -6.97 12.83
CA LYS A 82 2.60 -7.63 11.74
C LYS A 82 1.83 -6.62 10.92
N SER A 83 2.27 -6.43 9.67
CA SER A 83 1.57 -5.56 8.70
C SER A 83 0.22 -6.14 8.25
N HIS A 84 0.03 -7.46 8.39
CA HIS A 84 -1.19 -8.20 8.09
C HIS A 84 -1.38 -9.29 9.14
N VAL A 85 -2.64 -9.55 9.51
CA VAL A 85 -3.02 -10.59 10.47
C VAL A 85 -3.33 -11.90 9.74
N HIS A 86 -2.96 -13.02 10.36
CA HIS A 86 -3.20 -14.37 9.85
C HIS A 86 -4.23 -15.14 10.69
N SER A 87 -4.72 -14.55 11.79
CA SER A 87 -5.80 -15.13 12.59
C SER A 87 -6.75 -14.07 13.14
N THR A 88 -7.98 -14.50 13.46
CA THR A 88 -8.98 -13.66 14.12
C THR A 88 -8.50 -13.17 15.50
N MET A 89 -7.68 -13.97 16.19
CA MET A 89 -7.10 -13.62 17.48
C MET A 89 -6.13 -12.44 17.33
N GLU A 90 -5.19 -12.51 16.38
CA GLU A 90 -4.28 -11.40 16.07
C GLU A 90 -5.05 -10.12 15.69
N ALA A 91 -6.07 -10.26 14.84
CA ALA A 91 -6.94 -9.16 14.44
C ALA A 91 -7.61 -8.50 15.65
N THR A 92 -8.08 -9.30 16.60
CA THR A 92 -8.74 -8.82 17.82
C THR A 92 -7.77 -8.08 18.73
N ILE A 93 -6.53 -8.56 18.88
CA ILE A 93 -5.49 -7.89 19.68
C ILE A 93 -5.15 -6.52 19.08
N LEU A 94 -4.86 -6.46 17.79
CA LEU A 94 -4.50 -5.20 17.13
C LEU A 94 -5.66 -4.20 17.11
N ALA A 95 -6.90 -4.66 16.99
CA ALA A 95 -8.10 -3.82 16.96
C ALA A 95 -8.41 -3.11 18.31
N LYS A 96 -7.76 -3.52 19.41
CA LYS A 96 -7.88 -2.86 20.72
C LYS A 96 -7.30 -1.46 20.71
N TYR A 97 -6.29 -1.20 19.88
CA TYR A 97 -5.73 0.14 19.76
C TYR A 97 -6.73 1.11 19.12
N LYS A 98 -6.97 2.24 19.78
CA LYS A 98 -7.81 3.33 19.29
C LYS A 98 -6.95 4.59 19.13
N PRO A 99 -6.57 4.96 17.89
CA PRO A 99 -5.70 6.10 17.69
C PRO A 99 -6.41 7.39 18.08
N GLN A 100 -5.67 8.27 18.77
CA GLN A 100 -6.06 9.66 18.93
C GLN A 100 -5.62 10.45 17.70
N ILE A 101 -6.53 11.24 17.14
CA ILE A 101 -6.28 12.04 15.94
C ILE A 101 -6.20 13.50 16.34
N ASN A 102 -5.10 14.16 15.95
CA ASN A 102 -4.99 15.60 16.08
C ASN A 102 -5.88 16.29 15.03
N VAL A 103 -7.03 16.80 15.46
CA VAL A 103 -8.04 17.42 14.59
C VAL A 103 -7.49 18.65 13.87
N THR A 104 -6.56 19.38 14.47
CA THR A 104 -5.91 20.55 13.87
C THR A 104 -5.09 20.19 12.63
N LEU A 105 -4.45 19.00 12.63
CA LEU A 105 -3.63 18.51 11.51
C LEU A 105 -4.42 17.64 10.52
N LEU A 106 -5.62 17.19 10.89
CA LEU A 106 -6.41 16.25 10.10
C LEU A 106 -6.66 16.75 8.68
N ILE A 107 -7.26 17.92 8.51
CA ILE A 107 -7.60 18.44 7.17
C ILE A 107 -6.35 18.65 6.29
N PRO A 108 -5.26 19.29 6.78
CA PRO A 108 -4.00 19.36 6.05
C PRO A 108 -3.46 18.00 5.59
N GLU A 109 -3.47 16.99 6.47
CA GLU A 109 -2.96 15.64 6.13
C GLU A 109 -3.79 14.91 5.09
N LEU A 110 -5.13 15.03 5.16
CA LEU A 110 -6.02 14.46 4.15
C LEU A 110 -5.82 15.14 2.79
N LYS A 111 -5.67 16.47 2.76
CA LYS A 111 -5.36 17.22 1.52
C LYS A 111 -4.02 16.79 0.94
N LYS A 112 -2.96 16.75 1.76
CA LYS A 112 -1.63 16.30 1.34
C LYS A 112 -1.68 14.90 0.75
N THR A 113 -2.39 13.97 1.40
CA THR A 113 -2.57 12.61 0.88
C THR A 113 -3.23 12.61 -0.50
N LYS A 114 -4.33 13.38 -0.66
CA LYS A 114 -5.04 13.50 -1.94
C LYS A 114 -4.12 14.05 -3.04
N GLU A 115 -3.33 15.07 -2.72
CA GLU A 115 -2.34 15.65 -3.62
C GLU A 115 -1.23 14.65 -3.98
N THR A 116 -0.73 13.87 -3.03
CA THR A 116 0.28 12.82 -3.29
C THR A 116 -0.26 11.78 -4.27
N VAL A 117 -1.53 11.36 -4.13
CA VAL A 117 -2.18 10.43 -5.07
C VAL A 117 -2.26 11.05 -6.46
N ALA A 118 -2.69 12.31 -6.57
CA ALA A 118 -2.76 13.01 -7.86
C ALA A 118 -1.39 13.15 -8.52
N LYS A 119 -0.36 13.50 -7.73
CA LYS A 119 1.03 13.58 -8.21
C LYS A 119 1.55 12.24 -8.68
N ALA A 120 1.27 11.14 -7.96
CA ALA A 120 1.70 9.81 -8.36
C ALA A 120 1.12 9.43 -9.74
N VAL A 121 -0.18 9.63 -9.95
CA VAL A 121 -0.80 9.37 -11.26
C VAL A 121 -0.21 10.28 -12.33
N ALA A 122 0.04 11.56 -12.02
CA ALA A 122 0.62 12.50 -12.97
C ALA A 122 2.06 12.17 -13.38
N TYR A 123 2.90 11.74 -12.43
CA TYR A 123 4.30 11.37 -12.70
C TYR A 123 4.39 10.13 -13.59
N PHE A 124 3.50 9.16 -13.39
CA PHE A 124 3.51 7.89 -14.12
C PHE A 124 2.52 7.86 -15.28
N LYS A 125 2.06 9.03 -15.75
CA LYS A 125 1.01 9.14 -16.78
C LYS A 125 1.36 8.46 -18.11
N ASN A 126 2.65 8.38 -18.44
CA ASN A 126 3.16 7.77 -19.67
C ASN A 126 3.37 6.25 -19.54
N ILE A 127 3.41 5.72 -18.31
CA ILE A 127 3.44 4.28 -18.08
C ILE A 127 2.06 3.71 -18.35
N ARG A 128 1.99 2.53 -18.98
CA ARG A 128 0.72 1.79 -19.07
C ARG A 128 0.26 1.44 -17.66
N HIS A 129 -0.81 2.06 -17.18
CA HIS A 129 -1.28 1.84 -15.82
C HIS A 129 -2.80 1.77 -15.72
N ILE A 130 -3.25 1.11 -14.66
CA ILE A 130 -4.65 1.14 -14.20
C ILE A 130 -4.70 1.70 -12.77
N VAL A 131 -5.82 2.32 -12.43
CA VAL A 131 -6.09 2.82 -11.07
C VAL A 131 -7.25 2.05 -10.49
N LEU A 132 -6.99 1.37 -9.37
CA LEU A 132 -7.97 0.64 -8.59
C LEU A 132 -8.15 1.31 -7.23
N TYR A 133 -9.34 1.17 -6.68
CA TYR A 133 -9.63 1.61 -5.32
C TYR A 133 -9.98 0.41 -4.44
N TYR A 134 -9.40 0.39 -3.26
CA TYR A 134 -9.54 -0.67 -2.29
C TYR A 134 -11.00 -0.98 -1.96
N GLU A 135 -11.83 0.04 -1.82
CA GLU A 135 -13.24 -0.10 -1.54
C GLU A 135 -13.99 -0.83 -2.65
N ASP A 136 -13.61 -0.60 -3.91
CA ASP A 136 -14.22 -1.27 -5.07
C ASP A 136 -13.85 -2.77 -5.07
N LEU A 137 -12.63 -3.12 -4.64
CA LEU A 137 -12.17 -4.51 -4.52
C LEU A 137 -12.83 -5.29 -3.37
N VAL A 138 -13.07 -4.64 -2.22
CA VAL A 138 -13.64 -5.31 -1.05
C VAL A 138 -15.15 -5.46 -1.15
N ASN A 139 -15.82 -4.51 -1.81
CA ASN A 139 -17.28 -4.55 -1.98
C ASN A 139 -17.71 -5.48 -3.12
N ASN A 140 -16.87 -5.69 -4.13
CA ASN A 140 -17.17 -6.56 -5.26
C ASN A 140 -16.81 -8.02 -4.95
N ARG A 141 -17.56 -8.65 -4.03
CA ARG A 141 -17.44 -10.08 -3.71
C ARG A 141 -18.15 -10.96 -4.74
N THR A 142 -17.84 -10.80 -6.03
CA THR A 142 -18.31 -11.71 -7.08
C THR A 142 -17.48 -13.01 -7.16
N GLY A 143 -16.45 -13.17 -6.33
CA GLY A 143 -15.88 -14.48 -6.00
C GLY A 143 -16.70 -15.14 -4.89
N GLN A 144 -17.68 -15.97 -5.26
CA GLN A 144 -18.24 -16.99 -4.37
C GLN A 144 -17.11 -17.94 -3.89
N PRO A 145 -17.23 -18.53 -2.69
CA PRO A 145 -16.32 -19.57 -2.23
C PRO A 145 -16.30 -20.79 -3.17
#